data_AF-A0A8H2JL77-F1
#
_entry.id   AF-A0A8H2JL77-F1
#
_cell.length_a   1.000
_cell.length_b   1.000
_cell.length_c   1.000
_cell.angle_alpha   90.00
_cell.angle_beta   90.00
_cell.angle_gamma   90.00
#
_symmetry.space_group_name_H-M   'P 1'
#
loop_
_entity.id
_entity.type
_entity.pdbx_description
1 polymer ?
#
loop_
_entity_poly.entity_id
_entity_poly.type
_entity_poly.pdbx_seq_one_letter_code
_entity_poly.pdbx_strand_id
1 'polypeptide(L)' 'MWGFLGSQRRTLCDTPVAADGSWTRERTIWWPRRWVPLSCGRYSCWGGYWQEEGGNRETYPVTPGTVLPDEPGHLGAVA' A
#
# COMPACT_ATOMS: atom_id res chain seq x y z
N MET A 1 2.07 9.62 6.99
CA MET A 1 3.18 8.86 7.60
C MET A 1 2.95 7.38 7.33
N TRP A 2 3.81 6.79 6.50
CA TRP A 2 3.80 5.37 6.16
C TRP A 2 4.53 4.64 7.29
N GLY A 3 3.82 4.12 8.28
CA GLY A 3 4.52 3.70 9.48
C GLY A 3 3.62 3.09 10.52
N PHE A 4 3.15 1.88 10.27
CA PHE A 4 2.74 0.99 11.36
C PHE A 4 2.81 -0.50 11.03
N LEU A 5 2.91 -0.89 9.75
CA LEU A 5 2.75 -2.29 9.33
C LEU A 5 3.95 -2.76 8.51
N GLY A 6 5.12 -2.81 9.16
CA GLY A 6 6.45 -3.10 8.59
C GLY A 6 6.66 -4.45 7.89
N SER A 7 5.59 -5.14 7.49
CA SER A 7 5.63 -6.37 6.69
C SER A 7 4.68 -6.35 5.49
N GLN A 8 4.10 -5.19 5.14
CA GLN A 8 3.23 -5.11 3.97
C GLN A 8 4.04 -5.01 2.67
N ARG A 9 3.81 -5.95 1.74
CA ARG A 9 4.26 -5.82 0.36
C ARG A 9 3.23 -5.02 -0.41
N ARG A 10 3.68 -4.07 -1.22
CA ARG A 10 2.81 -3.31 -2.12
C ARG A 10 3.20 -3.58 -3.56
N THR A 11 2.22 -3.95 -4.36
CA THR A 11 2.34 -4.04 -5.81
C THR A 11 1.48 -2.95 -6.43
N LEU A 12 2.06 -2.17 -7.32
CA LEU A 12 1.36 -1.15 -8.09
C LEU A 12 1.40 -1.54 -9.57
N CYS A 13 0.28 -1.38 -10.25
CA CYS A 13 0.14 -1.55 -11.68
C CYS A 13 -0.60 -0.34 -12.24
N ASP A 14 -0.04 0.30 -13.28
CA ASP A 14 -0.67 1.46 -13.93
C ASP A 14 -1.15 1.08 -15.34
N THR A 15 -2.33 1.56 -15.71
CA THR A 15 -2.75 1.56 -17.12
C THR A 15 -1.93 2.57 -17.92
N PRO A 16 -1.94 2.53 -19.26
CA PRO A 16 -1.42 3.63 -20.06
C PRO A 16 -2.02 4.98 -19.63
N VAL A 17 -1.22 6.03 -19.76
CA VAL A 17 -1.68 7.40 -19.53
C VAL A 17 -2.67 7.78 -20.63
N ALA A 18 -3.86 8.20 -20.23
CA ALA A 18 -4.91 8.70 -21.11
C ALA A 18 -4.52 10.08 -21.69
N ALA A 19 -5.25 10.51 -22.72
CA ALA A 19 -4.97 11.77 -23.41
C ALA A 19 -5.06 13.02 -22.51
N ASP A 20 -5.81 12.95 -21.41
CA ASP A 20 -5.94 14.01 -20.40
C ASP A 20 -4.82 13.98 -19.34
N GLY A 21 -3.85 13.06 -19.46
CA GLY A 21 -2.75 12.90 -18.53
C GLY A 21 -3.09 12.06 -17.29
N SER A 22 -4.31 11.53 -17.18
CA SER A 22 -4.70 10.62 -16.11
C SER A 22 -4.33 9.17 -16.42
N TRP A 23 -4.23 8.32 -15.40
CA TRP A 23 -4.15 6.87 -15.57
C TRP A 23 -4.91 6.18 -14.45
N THR A 24 -5.28 4.92 -14.66
CA THR A 24 -5.82 4.09 -13.59
C THR A 24 -4.68 3.38 -12.90
N ARG A 25 -4.61 3.49 -11.57
CA ARG A 25 -3.69 2.76 -10.72
C ARG A 25 -4.43 1.65 -10.00
N GLU A 26 -3.85 0.45 -10.06
CA GLU A 26 -4.21 -0.66 -9.21
C GLU A 26 -3.13 -0.85 -8.13
N ARG A 27 -3.56 -0.84 -6.87
CA ARG A 27 -2.70 -1.09 -5.72
C ARG A 27 -3.14 -2.36 -5.03
N THR A 28 -2.23 -3.33 -4.93
CA THR A 28 -2.40 -4.51 -4.10
C THR A 28 -1.47 -4.41 -2.90
N ILE A 29 -2.05 -4.39 -1.70
CA ILE A 29 -1.34 -4.47 -0.43
C ILE A 29 -1.51 -5.88 0.09
N TRP A 30 -0.41 -6.57 0.37
CA TRP A 30 -0.42 -7.91 0.96
C TRP A 30 0.31 -7.88 2.31
N TRP A 31 -0.19 -8.61 3.29
CA TRP A 31 0.49 -8.85 4.56
C TRP A 31 0.55 -10.34 4.90
N PRO A 32 1.71 -10.82 5.41
CA PRO A 32 1.79 -12.16 5.95
C PRO A 32 1.00 -12.26 7.26
N ARG A 33 0.70 -13.49 7.68
CA ARG A 33 0.27 -13.75 9.05
C ARG A 33 1.29 -13.18 10.02
N ARG A 34 0.83 -12.37 10.99
CA ARG A 34 1.70 -11.70 11.97
C ARG A 34 1.01 -11.49 13.30
N TRP A 35 1.81 -11.37 14.35
CA TRP A 35 1.34 -10.95 15.67
C TRP A 35 1.20 -9.42 15.70
N VAL A 36 0.01 -8.92 16.07
CA VAL A 36 -0.26 -7.50 16.22
C VAL A 36 -0.45 -7.19 17.71
N PRO A 37 0.49 -6.46 18.35
CA PRO A 37 0.32 -6.06 19.74
C PRO A 37 -0.76 -4.98 19.87
N LEU A 38 -1.63 -5.10 20.88
CA LEU A 38 -2.72 -4.13 21.12
C LEU A 38 -2.26 -2.91 21.93
N SER A 39 -1.30 -3.09 22.83
CA SER A 39 -0.79 -2.01 23.67
C SER A 39 0.72 -2.10 23.76
N CYS A 40 1.40 -0.97 23.51
CA CYS A 40 2.84 -0.86 23.59
C CYS A 40 3.22 0.28 24.54
N GLY A 41 4.04 -0.04 25.54
CA GLY A 41 4.77 0.91 26.35
C GLY A 41 6.18 1.16 25.80
N ARG A 42 6.96 1.97 26.52
CA ARG A 42 8.31 2.40 26.10
C ARG A 42 9.31 1.25 25.89
N TYR A 43 9.11 0.11 26.58
CA TYR A 43 10.08 -0.99 26.61
C TYR A 43 9.46 -2.37 26.35
N SER A 44 8.15 -2.44 26.14
CA SER A 44 7.43 -3.70 26.04
C SER A 44 6.04 -3.49 25.45
N CYS A 45 5.55 -4.52 24.76
CA CYS A 45 4.17 -4.57 24.29
C CYS A 45 3.43 -5.71 24.98
N TRP A 46 2.17 -5.51 25.30
CA TRP A 46 1.34 -6.45 26.04
C TRP A 46 -0.01 -6.64 25.34
N GLY A 47 -0.51 -7.87 25.40
CA GLY A 47 -1.70 -8.27 24.66
C GLY A 47 -1.48 -8.22 23.15
N GLY A 48 -2.46 -8.72 22.40
CA GLY A 48 -2.40 -8.75 20.95
C GLY A 48 -3.29 -9.84 20.37
N TYR A 49 -3.28 -9.91 19.05
CA TYR A 49 -3.96 -10.96 18.32
C TYR A 49 -3.11 -11.39 17.12
N TRP A 50 -3.32 -12.63 16.69
CA TRP A 50 -2.82 -13.09 15.40
C TRP A 50 -3.69 -12.49 14.31
N GLN A 51 -3.08 -11.66 13.47
CA GLN A 51 -3.67 -11.28 12.20
C GLN A 51 -3.28 -12.36 11.20
N GLU A 52 -4.27 -13.02 10.61
CA GLU A 52 -4.05 -13.95 9.51
C GLU A 52 -3.53 -13.22 8.27
N GLU A 53 -2.94 -13.97 7.35
CA GLU A 53 -2.53 -13.41 6.07
C GLU A 53 -3.72 -12.82 5.33
N GLY A 54 -3.47 -11.78 4.54
CA GLY A 54 -4.52 -11.11 3.80
C GLY A 54 -3.98 -10.10 2.82
N GLY A 55 -4.91 -9.46 2.12
CA GLY A 55 -4.57 -8.37 1.23
C GLY A 55 -5.77 -7.49 0.91
N ASN A 56 -5.46 -6.35 0.33
CA ASN A 56 -6.43 -5.40 -0.18
C ASN A 56 -6.02 -5.00 -1.60
N ARG A 57 -6.98 -4.98 -2.52
CA ARG A 57 -6.81 -4.55 -3.91
C ARG A 57 -7.71 -3.34 -4.13
N GLU A 58 -7.10 -2.24 -4.52
CA GLU A 58 -7.79 -0.97 -4.76
C GLU A 58 -7.46 -0.49 -6.16
N THR A 59 -8.48 0.02 -6.87
CA THR A 59 -8.32 0.59 -8.20
C THR A 59 -8.87 2.01 -8.19
N TYR A 60 -8.09 2.99 -8.61
CA TYR A 60 -8.47 4.40 -8.58
C TYR A 60 -7.79 5.22 -9.68
N PRO A 61 -8.42 6.31 -10.15
CA PRO A 61 -7.81 7.22 -11.10
C PRO A 61 -6.74 8.08 -10.43
N VAL A 62 -5.63 8.30 -11.13
CA VAL A 62 -4.48 9.09 -10.70
C VAL A 62 -4.17 10.13 -11.79
N THR A 63 -3.77 11.31 -11.34
CA THR A 63 -3.22 12.39 -12.17
C THR A 63 -1.87 12.80 -11.58
N PRO A 64 -1.01 13.52 -12.31
CA PRO A 64 0.28 13.97 -11.78
C PRO A 64 0.17 14.77 -10.47
N GLY A 65 -0.96 15.46 -10.23
CA GLY A 65 -1.22 16.22 -9.01
C GLY A 65 -1.91 15.43 -7.88
N THR A 66 -2.41 14.22 -8.16
CA THR A 66 -3.11 13.37 -7.17
C THR A 66 -2.36 12.09 -6.81
N VAL A 67 -1.13 11.91 -7.33
CA VAL A 67 -0.22 10.85 -6.89
C VAL A 67 0.00 10.99 -5.39
N LEU A 68 -0.22 9.92 -4.64
CA LEU A 68 0.01 9.92 -3.20
C LEU A 68 1.50 10.15 -2.90
N PRO A 69 1.87 10.91 -1.86
CA PRO A 69 3.27 11.23 -1.57
C PRO A 69 4.18 10.01 -1.33
N ASP A 70 3.59 8.87 -0.96
CA ASP A 70 4.28 7.60 -0.73
C ASP A 70 4.31 6.67 -1.95
N GLU A 71 3.85 7.14 -3.11
CA GLU A 71 3.79 6.36 -4.34
C GLU A 71 4.64 6.97 -5.45
N PRO A 72 5.21 6.14 -6.34
CA PRO A 72 5.87 6.64 -7.54
C PRO A 72 4.86 7.34 -8.46
N GLY A 73 5.38 8.17 -9.37
CA GLY A 73 4.64 8.63 -10.54
C GLY A 73 4.19 7.46 -11.44
N HIS A 74 3.69 7.77 -12.64
CA HIS A 74 3.27 6.73 -13.59
C HIS A 74 4.42 5.74 -13.83
N LEU A 75 4.12 4.43 -13.73
CA LEU A 75 5.14 3.38 -13.78
C LEU A 75 5.77 3.20 -15.17
N GLY A 76 5.23 3.84 -16.22
CA GLY A 76 5.67 3.65 -17.61
C GLY A 76 5.39 2.22 -18.08
N ALA A 77 5.46 1.99 -19.39
CA ALA A 77 5.43 0.63 -19.89
C ALA A 77 6.63 -0.14 -19.28
N VAL A 78 6.35 -1.13 -18.44
CA VAL A 78 7.32 -2.17 -18.10
C VAL A 78 7.61 -2.89 -19.42
N ALA A 79 8.82 -2.71 -19.95
CA ALA A 79 9.32 -3.50 -21.06
C ALA A 79 9.46 -4.98 -20.64
#